data_AF-A0A0B5KIE6-F1
#
_entry.id   AF-A0A0B5KIE6-F1
#
_cell.length_a   1.000
_cell.length_b   1.000
_cell.length_c   1.000
_cell.angle_alpha   90.00
_cell.angle_beta   90.00
_cell.angle_gamma   90.00
#
_symmetry.space_group_name_H-M   'P 1'
#
loop_
_entity.id
_entity.type
_entity.pdbx_description
1 polymer ?
#
loop_
_entity_poly.entity_id
_entity_poly.type
_entity_poly.pdbx_seq_one_letter_code
_entity_poly.pdbx_strand_id
1 'polypeptide(L)'
;MPRRTKLTRDLIELASELIRAGNYYKHVAQYLGIAESTFYRWLQEGEKAKHGLKREFFEAIKKAEAEAIARNVALIQKSAQEGNWQAAAWWLERRYPEEWGRKDKMDIHTEGGLVIRIVEAGEDGDSNTD
;
A
#
# COMPACT_ATOMS: atom_id res chain seq x y z
N MET A 1 -18.45 36.98 -6.38
CA MET A 1 -18.38 35.94 -7.44
C MET A 1 -17.97 34.61 -6.81
N PRO A 2 -18.56 33.47 -7.21
CA PRO A 2 -18.16 32.15 -6.68
C PRO A 2 -16.72 31.83 -7.07
N ARG A 3 -15.92 31.36 -6.11
CA ARG A 3 -14.51 30.98 -6.34
C ARG A 3 -14.47 29.71 -7.19
N ARG A 4 -13.90 29.79 -8.39
CA ARG A 4 -13.73 28.64 -9.29
C ARG A 4 -12.90 27.57 -8.59
N THR A 5 -13.45 26.36 -8.47
CA THR A 5 -12.72 25.23 -7.87
C THR A 5 -11.60 24.78 -8.81
N LYS A 6 -10.43 24.45 -8.26
CA LYS A 6 -9.32 23.89 -9.05
C LYS A 6 -9.64 22.49 -9.59
N LEU A 7 -10.53 21.75 -8.92
CA LEU A 7 -10.98 20.44 -9.37
C LEU A 7 -11.99 20.59 -10.51
N THR A 8 -11.63 20.06 -11.67
CA THR A 8 -12.44 19.99 -12.90
C THR A 8 -12.42 18.56 -13.45
N ARG A 9 -13.34 18.22 -14.36
CA ARG A 9 -13.37 16.89 -14.99
C ARG A 9 -12.11 16.59 -15.80
N ASP A 10 -11.61 17.57 -16.55
CA ASP A 10 -10.35 17.43 -17.30
C ASP A 10 -9.16 17.12 -16.37
N LEU A 11 -9.13 17.74 -15.18
CA LEU A 11 -8.11 17.44 -14.18
C LEU A 11 -8.27 16.02 -13.63
N ILE A 12 -9.51 15.56 -13.40
CA ILE A 12 -9.78 14.18 -12.95
C ILE A 12 -9.30 13.17 -13.99
N GLU A 13 -9.59 13.41 -15.26
CA GLU A 13 -9.18 12.54 -16.37
C GLU A 13 -7.66 12.46 -16.46
N LEU A 14 -6.97 13.61 -16.53
CA LEU A 14 -5.51 13.66 -16.57
C LEU A 14 -4.86 13.04 -15.33
N ALA A 15 -5.41 13.29 -14.14
CA ALA A 15 -4.93 12.65 -12.92
C ALA A 15 -5.04 11.12 -13.00
N SER A 16 -6.18 10.62 -13.49
CA SER A 16 -6.45 9.19 -13.63
C SER A 16 -5.54 8.54 -14.65
N GLU A 17 -5.23 9.21 -15.77
CA GLU A 17 -4.26 8.72 -16.76
C GLU A 17 -2.87 8.56 -16.16
N LEU A 18 -2.40 9.56 -15.40
CA LEU A 18 -1.08 9.52 -14.77
C LEU A 18 -0.98 8.43 -13.70
N ILE A 19 -2.03 8.26 -12.88
CA ILE A 19 -2.11 7.17 -11.90
C ILE A 19 -2.18 5.82 -12.59
N ARG A 20 -2.97 5.71 -13.66
CA ARG A 20 -3.05 4.49 -14.47
C ARG A 20 -1.67 4.15 -15.03
N ALA A 21 -0.85 5.12 -15.41
CA ALA A 21 0.53 4.89 -15.85
C ALA A 21 1.48 4.41 -14.73
N GLY A 22 1.05 4.43 -13.46
CA GLY A 22 1.80 3.93 -12.32
C GLY A 22 2.51 5.01 -11.51
N ASN A 23 2.18 6.29 -11.73
CA ASN A 23 2.79 7.39 -10.97
C ASN A 23 2.27 7.46 -9.53
N TYR A 24 3.14 7.87 -8.61
CA TYR A 24 2.75 8.18 -7.24
C TYR A 24 1.94 9.48 -7.16
N TYR A 25 1.00 9.54 -6.21
CA TYR A 25 0.12 10.70 -6.01
C TYR A 25 0.87 12.02 -5.88
N LYS A 26 1.99 12.03 -5.14
CA LYS A 26 2.81 13.23 -4.95
C LYS A 26 3.29 13.83 -6.29
N HIS A 27 3.72 12.98 -7.23
CA HIS A 27 4.21 13.41 -8.52
C HIS A 27 3.05 13.85 -9.42
N VAL A 28 1.92 13.17 -9.35
CA VAL A 28 0.70 13.57 -10.07
C VAL A 28 0.22 14.93 -9.57
N ALA A 29 0.15 15.15 -8.25
CA ALA A 29 -0.24 16.43 -7.67
C ALA A 29 0.70 17.57 -8.13
N GLN A 30 2.01 17.33 -8.07
CA GLN A 30 3.02 18.29 -8.54
C GLN A 30 2.88 18.58 -10.04
N TYR A 31 2.69 17.55 -10.86
CA TYR A 31 2.48 17.69 -12.31
C TYR A 31 1.22 18.51 -12.63
N LEU A 32 0.13 18.30 -11.88
CA LEU A 32 -1.12 19.04 -12.02
C LEU A 32 -1.09 20.45 -11.42
N GLY A 33 0.05 20.88 -10.84
CA GLY A 33 0.20 22.20 -10.24
C GLY A 33 -0.64 22.41 -8.97
N ILE A 34 -0.93 21.34 -8.23
CA ILE A 34 -1.64 21.40 -6.95
C ILE A 34 -0.76 20.90 -5.81
N ALA A 35 -1.00 21.43 -4.61
CA ALA A 35 -0.32 20.92 -3.43
C ALA A 35 -0.74 19.46 -3.18
N GLU A 36 0.21 18.62 -2.78
CA GLU A 36 -0.04 17.21 -2.46
C GLU A 36 -1.16 17.05 -1.41
N SER A 37 -1.17 17.90 -0.39
CA SER A 37 -2.23 17.95 0.62
C SER A 37 -3.63 18.19 0.03
N THR A 38 -3.73 18.92 -1.08
CA THR A 38 -5.00 19.14 -1.79
C THR A 38 -5.48 17.87 -2.47
N PHE A 39 -4.57 17.13 -3.10
CA PHE A 39 -4.88 15.84 -3.74
C PHE A 39 -5.42 14.84 -2.72
N TYR A 40 -4.71 14.64 -1.60
CA TYR A 40 -5.15 13.74 -0.53
C TYR A 40 -6.47 14.18 0.11
N ARG A 41 -6.64 15.49 0.35
CA ARG A 41 -7.90 16.02 0.88
C ARG A 41 -9.07 15.74 -0.05
N TRP A 42 -8.90 15.87 -1.36
CA TRP A 42 -9.96 15.52 -2.32
C TRP A 42 -10.28 14.03 -2.33
N LEU A 43 -9.28 13.14 -2.17
CA LEU A 43 -9.53 11.72 -2.02
C LEU A 43 -10.35 11.42 -0.75
N GLN A 44 -9.95 11.98 0.40
CA GLN A 44 -10.65 11.77 1.68
C GLN A 44 -12.08 12.32 1.66
N GLU A 45 -12.27 13.51 1.09
CA GLU A 45 -13.59 14.12 0.94
C GLU A 45 -14.45 13.35 -0.08
N GLY A 46 -13.83 12.83 -1.15
CA GLY A 46 -14.48 12.06 -2.21
C GLY A 46 -14.95 10.67 -1.78
N GLU A 47 -14.16 9.99 -0.94
CA GLU A 47 -14.51 8.70 -0.34
C GLU A 47 -15.83 8.78 0.44
N LYS A 48 -16.02 9.86 1.20
CA LYS A 48 -17.21 10.12 2.04
C LYS A 48 -18.38 10.71 1.26
N ALA A 49 -18.13 11.28 0.08
CA ALA A 49 -19.16 11.92 -0.72
C ALA A 49 -20.04 10.88 -1.44
N LYS A 50 -21.34 11.19 -1.58
CA LYS A 50 -22.27 10.36 -2.37
C LYS A 50 -22.28 10.71 -3.86
N HIS A 51 -21.97 11.96 -4.20
CA HIS A 51 -21.99 12.47 -5.57
C HIS A 51 -21.09 13.70 -5.72
N GLY A 52 -20.88 14.15 -6.96
CA GLY A 52 -20.14 15.37 -7.32
C GLY A 52 -18.66 15.13 -7.63
N LEU A 53 -17.96 16.20 -8.03
CA LEU A 53 -16.59 16.09 -8.61
C LEU A 53 -15.58 15.39 -7.70
N LYS A 54 -15.66 15.55 -6.38
CA LYS A 54 -14.73 14.87 -5.46
C LYS A 54 -15.00 13.36 -5.42
N ARG A 55 -16.27 12.95 -5.51
CA ARG A 55 -16.64 11.54 -5.61
C ARG A 55 -16.16 10.96 -6.94
N GLU A 56 -16.42 11.67 -8.05
CA GLU A 56 -15.92 11.31 -9.38
C GLU A 56 -14.39 11.16 -9.37
N PHE A 57 -13.67 12.11 -8.75
CA PHE A 57 -12.21 12.05 -8.59
C PHE A 57 -11.77 10.80 -7.83
N PHE A 58 -12.34 10.54 -6.65
CA PHE A 58 -11.99 9.37 -5.84
C PHE A 58 -12.18 8.06 -6.61
N GLU A 59 -13.34 7.87 -7.25
CA GLU A 59 -13.64 6.66 -8.01
C GLU A 59 -12.70 6.49 -9.20
N ALA A 60 -12.42 7.57 -9.92
CA ALA A 60 -11.53 7.54 -11.08
C ALA A 60 -10.09 7.20 -10.67
N ILE A 61 -9.57 7.79 -9.59
CA ILE A 61 -8.24 7.45 -9.07
C ILE A 61 -8.19 6.00 -8.60
N LYS A 62 -9.18 5.51 -7.84
CA LYS A 62 -9.19 4.11 -7.36
C LYS A 62 -9.27 3.11 -8.50
N LYS A 63 -10.07 3.40 -9.52
CA LYS A 63 -10.12 2.59 -10.75
C LYS A 63 -8.78 2.57 -11.46
N ALA A 64 -8.15 3.74 -11.64
CA ALA A 64 -6.85 3.85 -12.29
C ALA A 64 -5.74 3.09 -11.55
N GLU A 65 -5.74 3.09 -10.21
CA GLU A 65 -4.82 2.27 -9.41
C GLU A 65 -5.01 0.78 -9.66
N ALA A 66 -6.26 0.31 -9.65
CA ALA A 66 -6.57 -1.09 -9.91
C ALA A 66 -6.13 -1.50 -11.34
N GLU A 67 -6.36 -0.64 -12.33
CA GLU A 67 -5.91 -0.84 -13.71
C GLU A 67 -4.38 -0.89 -13.81
N ALA A 68 -3.66 -0.01 -13.09
CA ALA A 68 -2.20 -0.01 -13.05
C ALA A 68 -1.65 -1.31 -12.47
N ILE A 69 -2.23 -1.77 -11.35
CA ILE A 69 -1.86 -3.04 -10.71
C ILE A 69 -2.12 -4.20 -11.67
N ALA A 70 -3.32 -4.30 -12.23
CA ALA A 70 -3.69 -5.39 -13.14
C ALA A 70 -2.75 -5.47 -14.36
N ARG A 71 -2.41 -4.33 -14.97
CA ARG A 71 -1.44 -4.27 -16.06
C ARG A 71 -0.06 -4.77 -15.61
N ASN A 72 0.44 -4.30 -14.48
CA ASN A 72 1.76 -4.71 -13.98
C ASN A 72 1.80 -6.21 -13.68
N VAL A 73 0.74 -6.77 -13.09
CA VAL A 73 0.61 -8.22 -12.89
C VAL A 73 0.68 -8.95 -14.23
N ALA A 74 -0.06 -8.50 -15.25
CA ALA A 74 -0.02 -9.10 -16.57
C ALA A 74 1.38 -9.05 -17.20
N LEU A 75 2.13 -7.96 -17.02
CA LEU A 75 3.52 -7.84 -17.48
C LEU A 75 4.45 -8.82 -16.77
N ILE A 76 4.28 -9.03 -15.46
CA ILE A 76 5.05 -10.01 -14.70
C ILE A 76 4.76 -11.43 -15.20
N GLN A 77 3.48 -11.77 -15.39
CA GLN A 77 3.08 -13.07 -15.91
C GLN A 77 3.61 -13.31 -17.33
N LYS A 78 3.56 -12.29 -18.19
CA LYS A 78 4.12 -12.35 -19.54
C LYS A 78 5.64 -12.59 -19.51
N SER A 79 6.38 -11.86 -18.68
CA SER A 79 7.83 -12.06 -18.50
C SER A 79 8.17 -13.49 -18.07
N ALA A 80 7.36 -14.06 -17.16
CA ALA A 80 7.52 -15.45 -16.76
C ALA A 80 7.27 -16.44 -17.91
N GLN A 81 6.22 -16.22 -18.71
CA GLN A 81 5.91 -17.04 -19.89
C GLN A 81 7.02 -16.98 -20.96
N GLU A 82 7.68 -15.83 -21.09
CA GLU A 82 8.80 -15.62 -22.03
C GLU A 82 10.14 -16.22 -21.54
N GLY A 83 10.13 -16.94 -20.41
CA GLY A 83 11.28 -17.70 -19.91
C GLY A 83 12.00 -17.07 -18.72
N ASN A 84 11.57 -15.89 -18.25
CA ASN A 84 12.10 -15.30 -17.02
C ASN A 84 11.40 -15.88 -15.78
N TRP A 85 11.77 -17.11 -15.41
CA TRP A 85 11.20 -17.81 -14.25
C TRP A 85 11.32 -17.00 -12.94
N GLN A 86 12.32 -16.12 -12.81
CA GLN A 86 12.52 -15.27 -11.63
C GLN A 86 11.35 -14.28 -11.45
N ALA A 87 10.67 -13.88 -12.54
CA ALA A 87 9.47 -13.05 -12.47
C ALA A 87 8.30 -13.79 -11.78
N ALA A 88 8.12 -15.09 -12.07
CA ALA A 88 7.13 -15.93 -11.39
C ALA A 88 7.51 -16.18 -9.93
N ALA A 89 8.78 -16.47 -9.65
CA ALA A 89 9.28 -16.66 -8.29
C ALA A 89 9.06 -15.38 -7.44
N TRP A 90 9.45 -14.21 -7.96
CA TRP A 90 9.25 -12.92 -7.31
C TRP A 90 7.78 -12.61 -7.02
N TRP A 91 6.88 -12.96 -7.95
CA TRP A 91 5.44 -12.81 -7.75
C TRP A 91 4.90 -13.70 -6.63
N LEU A 92 5.30 -14.97 -6.61
CA LEU A 92 4.89 -15.95 -5.59
C LEU A 92 5.40 -15.55 -4.19
N GLU A 93 6.68 -15.18 -4.08
CA GLU A 93 7.29 -14.69 -2.82
C GLU A 93 6.50 -13.53 -2.20
N ARG A 94 5.99 -12.62 -3.04
CA ARG A 94 5.23 -11.44 -2.57
C ARG A 94 3.75 -11.71 -2.33
N ARG A 95 3.13 -12.59 -3.12
CA ARG A 95 1.70 -12.88 -3.00
C ARG A 95 1.42 -13.90 -1.90
N TYR A 96 2.34 -14.83 -1.68
CA TYR A 96 2.23 -15.94 -0.74
C TYR A 96 3.49 -16.05 0.13
N PRO A 97 3.81 -15.02 0.94
CA PRO A 97 5.06 -14.96 1.70
C PRO A 97 5.22 -16.10 2.71
N GLU A 98 4.15 -16.65 3.28
CA GLU A 98 4.22 -17.79 4.21
C GLU A 98 4.69 -19.09 3.53
N GLU A 99 4.26 -19.30 2.28
CA GLU A 99 4.56 -20.51 1.51
C GLU A 99 5.86 -20.39 0.74
N TRP A 100 6.12 -19.22 0.15
CA TRP A 100 7.21 -18.98 -0.81
C TRP A 100 8.26 -17.99 -0.32
N GLY A 101 8.03 -17.30 0.79
CA GLY A 101 8.98 -16.34 1.33
C GLY A 101 10.28 -17.00 1.75
N ARG A 102 11.37 -16.20 1.74
CA ARG A 102 12.67 -16.66 2.20
C ARG A 102 12.60 -17.03 3.69
N LYS A 103 12.88 -18.29 3.99
CA LYS A 103 13.07 -18.77 5.35
C LYS A 103 14.54 -18.66 5.68
N ASP A 104 14.94 -17.56 6.30
CA ASP A 104 16.29 -17.42 6.82
C ASP A 104 16.48 -18.44 7.95
N LYS A 105 17.24 -19.50 7.67
CA LYS A 105 17.69 -20.42 8.72
C LYS A 105 18.76 -19.70 9.53
N MET A 106 18.40 -19.24 10.73
CA MET A 106 19.39 -18.84 11.73
C MET A 106 19.95 -20.09 12.40
N ASP A 107 21.16 -20.49 11.99
CA ASP A 107 21.96 -21.45 12.74
C ASP A 107 22.60 -20.74 13.95
N ILE A 108 21.90 -20.80 15.10
CA ILE A 108 22.42 -20.27 16.36
C ILE A 108 23.35 -21.34 16.96
N HIS A 109 24.65 -21.19 16.70
CA HIS A 109 25.68 -21.93 17.42
C HIS A 109 25.93 -21.26 18.78
N THR A 110 25.54 -21.93 19.87
CA THR A 110 25.90 -21.51 21.24
C THR A 110 27.07 -22.36 21.73
N GLU A 111 28.24 -21.77 21.92
CA GLU A 111 29.41 -22.47 22.47
C GLU A 111 29.35 -22.64 24.00
N GLY A 112 28.26 -22.22 24.66
CA GLY A 112 28.20 -22.06 26.12
C GLY A 112 27.08 -22.78 26.87
N GLY A 113 26.23 -23.57 26.20
CA GLY A 113 25.09 -24.24 26.83
C GLY A 113 23.96 -23.28 27.25
N LEU A 114 22.73 -23.58 26.83
CA LEU A 114 21.57 -22.76 27.17
C LEU A 114 21.08 -23.13 28.58
N VAL A 115 21.18 -22.22 29.55
CA VAL A 115 20.55 -22.39 30.88
C VAL A 115 19.23 -21.62 30.91
N ILE A 116 18.12 -22.33 30.72
CA ILE A 116 16.77 -21.77 30.91
C ILE A 116 16.44 -21.85 32.39
N ARG A 117 16.40 -20.72 33.10
CA ARG A 117 15.81 -20.63 34.43
C ARG A 117 14.34 -20.25 34.29
N ILE A 118 13.47 -21.18 34.65
CA ILE A 118 12.05 -20.89 34.88
C ILE A 118 11.97 -20.23 36.25
N VAL A 119 11.46 -19.00 36.31
CA VAL A 119 11.15 -18.31 37.55
C VAL A 119 9.63 -18.37 37.70
N GLU A 120 9.13 -18.99 38.76
CA GLU A 120 7.70 -18.91 39.08
C GLU A 120 7.36 -17.46 39.41
N ALA A 121 6.29 -16.95 38.80
CA ALA A 121 5.74 -15.65 39.13
C ALA A 121 5.24 -15.70 40.57
N GLY A 122 5.92 -14.99 41.47
CA GLY A 122 5.48 -14.86 42.86
C GLY A 122 4.11 -14.19 42.91
N GLU A 123 3.21 -14.74 43.73
CA GLU A 123 1.94 -14.10 44.04
C GLU A 123 2.20 -12.75 44.71
N ASP A 124 1.86 -11.67 44.00
CA ASP A 124 1.80 -10.33 44.54
C ASP A 124 0.74 -10.30 45.65
N GLY A 125 1.21 -10.19 46.90
CA GLY A 125 0.36 -9.95 48.04
C GLY A 125 -0.22 -8.53 48.00
N ASP A 126 -1.55 -8.42 48.04
CA ASP A 126 -2.21 -7.20 48.46
C ASP A 126 -3.50 -7.53 49.22
N SER A 127 -3.49 -7.25 50.53
CA SER A 127 -4.63 -6.62 51.19
C SER A 127 -4.21 -6.13 52.58
N ASN A 128 -3.83 -4.87 52.57
CA ASN A 128 -3.94 -3.89 53.65
C ASN A 128 -5.19 -4.10 54.54
N THR A 129 -5.01 -4.13 55.86
CA THR A 129 -6.08 -3.78 56.82
C THR A 129 -5.47 -3.18 58.10
N ASP A 130 -5.78 -1.89 58.29
CA ASP A 130 -5.89 -1.06 59.51
C ASP A 130 -4.75 -1.01 60.55
#